data_AF-A0A6M1ZFG7-F1
#
_entry.id   AF-A0A6M1ZFG7-F1
#
_cell.length_a   1.000
_cell.length_b   1.000
_cell.length_c   1.000
_cell.angle_alpha   90.00
_cell.angle_beta   90.00
_cell.angle_gamma   90.00
#
_symmetry.space_group_name_H-M   'P 1'
#
loop_
_entity.id
_entity.type
_entity.pdbx_description
1 polymer ?
#
loop_
_entity_poly.entity_id
_entity_poly.type
_entity_poly.pdbx_seq_one_letter_code
_entity_poly.pdbx_strand_id
1 'polypeptide(L)'
;MTGLFQETQQNSAPLNASFVLEDALDRNGWQPQMTLLNAELALKGKPTYTYLLRPSEIGRGFAIAFVELSGSVKHDYFRLINPKYGIFRQGMPTHVGQLEKVIRDMMHCQMHEGAPL
;
A
#
# COMPACT_ATOMS: atom_id res chain seq x y z
N MET A 1 -37.66 26.49 -35.62
CA MET A 1 -36.76 25.45 -35.08
C MET A 1 -36.22 25.97 -33.75
N THR A 2 -36.87 25.77 -32.61
CA THR A 2 -36.80 24.58 -31.72
C THR A 2 -35.37 24.09 -31.46
N GLY A 3 -34.90 24.20 -30.21
CA GLY A 3 -33.96 23.24 -29.63
C GLY A 3 -32.78 23.85 -28.86
N LEU A 4 -33.00 24.16 -27.58
CA LEU A 4 -32.03 24.05 -26.49
C LEU A 4 -31.19 22.77 -26.62
N PHE A 5 -29.88 22.83 -26.38
CA PHE A 5 -29.16 21.87 -25.53
C PHE A 5 -27.86 22.51 -25.03
N GLN A 6 -27.86 22.84 -23.74
CA GLN A 6 -26.65 22.92 -22.94
C GLN A 6 -26.10 21.51 -22.79
N GLU A 7 -24.91 21.23 -23.29
CA GLU A 7 -24.08 20.17 -22.74
C GLU A 7 -23.07 20.82 -21.80
N THR A 8 -23.52 21.03 -20.56
CA THR A 8 -22.64 20.97 -19.40
C THR A 8 -22.05 19.56 -19.41
N GLN A 9 -20.87 19.39 -20.02
CA GLN A 9 -20.04 18.22 -19.73
C GLN A 9 -19.53 18.38 -18.30
N GLN A 10 -20.38 17.88 -17.41
CA GLN A 10 -20.08 17.36 -16.11
C GLN A 10 -18.91 16.38 -16.28
N ASN A 11 -17.69 16.92 -16.23
CA ASN A 11 -16.49 16.12 -16.12
C ASN A 11 -16.46 15.62 -14.68
N SER A 12 -17.29 14.60 -14.42
CA SER A 12 -17.32 13.85 -13.18
C SER A 12 -15.94 13.25 -13.00
N ALA A 13 -15.15 13.88 -12.14
CA ALA A 13 -13.92 13.31 -11.62
C ALA A 13 -14.21 11.86 -11.15
N PRO A 14 -13.27 10.93 -11.30
CA PRO A 14 -13.47 9.53 -10.95
C PRO A 14 -13.46 9.38 -9.42
N LEU A 15 -14.60 9.67 -8.79
CA LEU A 15 -14.81 9.67 -7.33
C LEU A 15 -14.76 8.27 -6.70
N ASN A 16 -14.80 7.19 -7.50
CA ASN A 16 -14.92 5.83 -6.96
C ASN A 16 -13.61 5.05 -6.81
N ALA A 17 -12.50 5.58 -7.30
CA ALA A 17 -11.25 4.83 -7.32
C ALA A 17 -10.47 4.96 -5.99
N SER A 18 -10.51 6.13 -5.35
CA SER A 18 -9.85 6.34 -4.04
C SER A 18 -10.52 5.55 -2.91
N PHE A 19 -11.85 5.43 -2.94
CA PHE A 19 -12.62 4.79 -1.88
C PHE A 19 -12.28 3.30 -1.68
N VAL A 20 -12.08 2.55 -2.77
CA VAL A 20 -11.78 1.10 -2.72
C VAL A 20 -10.41 0.82 -2.11
N LEU A 21 -9.45 1.72 -2.31
CA LEU A 21 -8.09 1.55 -1.78
C LEU A 21 -8.00 1.94 -0.30
N GLU A 22 -8.64 3.03 0.10
CA GLU A 22 -8.69 3.42 1.51
C GLU A 22 -9.36 2.33 2.36
N ASP A 23 -10.47 1.76 1.89
CA ASP A 23 -11.11 0.60 2.52
C ASP A 23 -10.16 -0.62 2.64
N ALA A 24 -9.38 -0.90 1.58
CA ALA A 24 -8.43 -2.02 1.61
C ALA A 24 -7.27 -1.74 2.56
N LEU A 25 -6.77 -0.50 2.60
CA LEU A 25 -5.73 -0.08 3.54
C LEU A 25 -6.24 -0.20 4.99
N ASP A 26 -7.41 0.34 5.28
CA ASP A 26 -8.02 0.32 6.62
C ASP A 26 -8.21 -1.10 7.15
N ARG A 27 -8.67 -2.03 6.29
CA ARG A 27 -8.82 -3.45 6.64
C ARG A 27 -7.49 -4.16 6.91
N ASN A 28 -6.37 -3.63 6.40
CA ASN A 28 -5.04 -4.24 6.49
C ASN A 28 -4.09 -3.51 7.47
N GLY A 29 -4.63 -2.73 8.41
CA GLY A 29 -3.83 -2.10 9.47
C GLY A 29 -3.19 -0.79 9.03
N TRP A 30 -3.91 0.01 8.24
CA TRP A 30 -3.53 1.37 7.88
C TRP A 30 -3.44 2.31 9.07
N GLN A 31 -2.36 3.09 9.08
CA GLN A 31 -2.09 4.10 10.09
C GLN A 31 -1.82 5.44 9.38
N PRO A 32 -2.88 6.23 9.09
CA PRO A 32 -2.80 7.41 8.22
C PRO A 32 -1.91 8.54 8.76
N GLN A 33 -1.61 8.54 10.06
CA GLN A 33 -0.77 9.55 10.72
C GLN A 33 0.60 8.99 11.13
N MET A 34 0.92 7.76 10.71
CA MET A 34 2.16 7.10 11.11
C MET A 34 3.35 7.59 10.28
N THR A 35 4.33 8.16 10.97
CA THR A 35 5.61 8.55 10.38
C THR A 35 6.55 7.36 10.28
N LEU A 36 7.65 7.50 9.53
CA LEU A 36 8.72 6.50 9.48
C LEU A 36 9.23 6.15 10.88
N LEU A 37 9.63 7.16 11.66
CA LEU A 37 10.18 6.97 13.01
C LEU A 37 9.18 6.29 13.94
N ASN A 38 7.91 6.70 13.91
CA ASN A 38 6.88 6.12 14.78
C ASN A 38 6.61 4.66 14.41
N ALA A 39 6.68 4.31 13.12
CA ALA A 39 6.53 2.92 12.67
C ALA A 39 7.68 2.04 13.18
N GLU A 40 8.92 2.52 13.10
CA GLU A 40 10.07 1.80 13.65
C GLU A 40 9.93 1.57 15.16
N LEU A 41 9.53 2.60 15.90
CA LEU A 41 9.31 2.49 17.34
C LEU A 41 8.17 1.52 17.68
N ALA A 42 7.09 1.53 16.91
CA ALA A 42 5.94 0.65 17.13
C ALA A 42 6.25 -0.83 16.85
N LEU A 43 7.12 -1.10 15.86
CA LEU A 43 7.52 -2.44 15.45
C LEU A 43 8.75 -2.96 16.22
N LYS A 44 9.48 -2.10 16.92
CA LYS A 44 10.65 -2.49 17.70
C LYS A 44 10.27 -3.52 18.78
N GLY A 45 10.94 -4.67 18.76
CA GLY A 45 10.69 -5.75 19.72
C GLY A 45 9.37 -6.51 19.48
N LYS A 46 8.68 -6.27 18.37
CA LYS A 46 7.55 -7.10 17.95
C LYS A 46 8.04 -8.40 17.32
N PRO A 47 7.20 -9.46 17.31
CA PRO A 47 7.52 -10.70 16.62
C PRO A 47 7.87 -10.47 15.14
N THR A 48 8.70 -11.34 14.59
CA THR A 48 9.01 -11.40 13.16
C THR A 48 7.73 -11.42 12.32
N TYR A 49 7.77 -10.76 11.16
CA TYR A 49 6.64 -10.61 10.23
C TYR A 49 5.46 -9.78 10.75
N THR A 50 5.59 -9.14 11.93
CA THR A 50 4.66 -8.08 12.30
C THR A 50 4.81 -6.92 11.32
N TYR A 51 3.70 -6.45 10.75
CA TYR A 51 3.69 -5.36 9.79
C TYR A 51 2.63 -4.31 10.10
N LEU A 52 2.80 -3.13 9.51
CA LEU A 52 1.79 -2.07 9.46
C LEU A 52 1.90 -1.32 8.14
N LEU A 53 0.81 -0.63 7.79
CA LEU A 53 0.73 0.20 6.59
C LEU A 53 0.72 1.68 6.98
N ARG A 54 1.49 2.51 6.27
CA ARG A 54 1.58 3.95 6.53
C ARG A 54 1.72 4.78 5.24
N PRO A 55 1.42 6.09 5.26
CA PRO A 55 1.72 6.96 4.14
C PRO A 55 3.20 6.95 3.75
N SER A 56 3.46 7.02 2.45
CA SER A 56 4.82 7.19 1.94
C SER A 56 5.25 8.66 2.08
N GLU A 57 6.39 8.88 2.73
CA GLU A 57 7.00 10.22 2.87
C GLU A 57 7.83 10.62 1.63
N ILE A 58 8.19 9.65 0.78
CA ILE A 58 9.07 9.84 -0.39
C ILE A 58 8.31 9.98 -1.72
N GLY A 59 6.98 10.10 -1.68
CA GLY A 59 6.15 10.25 -2.88
C GLY A 59 4.69 9.81 -2.70
N ARG A 60 3.90 9.93 -3.78
CA ARG A 60 2.48 9.53 -3.79
C ARG A 60 2.34 8.01 -3.69
N GLY A 61 1.86 7.52 -2.54
CA GLY A 61 1.70 6.10 -2.29
C GLY A 61 1.68 5.74 -0.80
N PHE A 62 2.06 4.51 -0.48
CA PHE A 62 2.13 4.00 0.88
C PHE A 62 3.42 3.21 1.09
N ALA A 63 3.76 2.96 2.35
CA ALA A 63 4.85 2.09 2.74
C ALA A 63 4.33 0.96 3.62
N ILE A 64 4.90 -0.23 3.43
CA ILE A 64 4.73 -1.37 4.32
C ILE A 64 5.96 -1.39 5.22
N ALA A 65 5.74 -1.19 6.52
CA ALA A 65 6.79 -1.35 7.53
C ALA A 65 6.63 -2.73 8.16
N PHE A 66 7.70 -3.51 8.28
CA PHE A 66 7.63 -4.87 8.81
C PHE A 66 8.90 -5.29 9.54
N VAL A 67 8.78 -6.25 10.47
CA VAL A 67 9.90 -6.85 11.20
C VAL A 67 10.45 -8.03 10.42
N GLU A 68 11.73 -7.97 10.04
CA GLU A 68 12.43 -9.08 9.37
C GLU A 68 12.85 -10.19 10.34
N LEU A 69 13.31 -11.32 9.79
CA LEU A 69 13.88 -12.44 10.54
C LEU A 69 15.01 -12.04 11.51
N SER A 70 15.81 -11.05 11.13
CA SER A 70 16.87 -10.47 11.96
C SER A 70 16.35 -9.67 13.16
N GLY A 71 15.05 -9.37 13.22
CA GLY A 71 14.45 -8.44 14.18
C GLY A 71 14.60 -6.97 13.81
N SER A 72 15.23 -6.63 12.67
CA SER A 72 15.26 -5.26 12.16
C SER A 72 13.95 -4.88 11.49
N VAL A 73 13.59 -3.59 11.57
CA VAL A 73 12.43 -3.05 10.86
C VAL A 73 12.87 -2.61 9.46
N LYS A 74 12.16 -3.09 8.43
CA LYS A 74 12.33 -2.64 7.04
C LYS A 74 11.09 -1.91 6.54
N HIS A 75 11.32 -1.10 5.50
CA HIS A 75 10.29 -0.33 4.81
C HIS A 75 10.35 -0.60 3.32
N ASP A 76 9.24 -1.07 2.77
CA ASP A 76 9.05 -1.17 1.33
C ASP A 76 8.02 -0.16 0.86
N TYR A 77 8.37 0.57 -0.20
CA TYR A 77 7.57 1.68 -0.71
C TYR A 77 6.81 1.27 -1.96
N PHE A 78 5.54 1.67 -2.01
CA PHE A 78 4.64 1.37 -3.09
C PHE A 78 4.01 2.64 -3.62
N ARG A 79 3.98 2.79 -4.95
CA ARG A 79 3.32 3.91 -5.62
C ARG A 79 1.96 3.50 -6.13
N LEU A 80 1.02 4.44 -6.01
CA LEU A 80 -0.33 4.32 -6.52
C LEU A 80 -0.41 5.08 -7.83
N ILE A 81 -0.49 4.35 -8.95
CA ILE A 81 -0.59 4.97 -10.28
C ILE A 81 -2.05 5.00 -10.72
N ASN A 82 -2.85 3.97 -10.39
CA ASN A 82 -4.29 3.95 -10.61
C ASN A 82 -4.96 2.78 -9.84
N PRO A 83 -6.05 3.00 -9.09
CA PRO A 83 -6.78 1.93 -8.41
C PRO A 83 -7.32 0.83 -9.36
N LYS A 84 -7.49 1.15 -10.65
CA LYS A 84 -7.91 0.21 -11.70
C LYS A 84 -6.74 -0.60 -12.29
N TYR A 85 -5.51 -0.09 -12.21
CA TYR A 85 -4.31 -0.69 -12.83
C TYR A 85 -3.29 -1.21 -11.82
N GLY A 86 -3.63 -1.16 -10.53
CA GLY A 86 -2.93 -1.85 -9.44
C GLY A 86 -1.75 -1.12 -8.81
N ILE A 87 -1.14 -1.82 -7.85
CA ILE A 87 -0.09 -1.32 -6.98
C ILE A 87 1.28 -1.65 -7.59
N PHE A 88 2.21 -0.70 -7.54
CA PHE A 88 3.59 -0.88 -8.02
C PHE A 88 4.57 -0.72 -6.86
N ARG A 89 5.51 -1.66 -6.71
CA ARG A 89 6.64 -1.50 -5.78
C ARG A 89 7.62 -0.49 -6.38
N GLN A 90 8.02 0.51 -5.60
CA GLN A 90 8.96 1.52 -6.07
C GLN A 90 10.30 0.87 -6.44
N GLY A 91 10.80 1.14 -7.65
CA GLY A 91 12.02 0.54 -8.18
C GLY A 91 11.83 -0.77 -8.94
N MET A 92 10.60 -1.31 -9.03
CA MET A 92 10.27 -2.45 -9.89
C MET A 92 9.21 -2.06 -10.92
N PRO A 93 9.36 -2.45 -12.20
CA PRO A 93 8.35 -2.18 -13.24
C PRO A 93 7.13 -3.10 -13.14
N THR A 94 7.11 -4.03 -12.18
CA THR A 94 6.11 -5.10 -12.10
C THR A 94 4.87 -4.66 -11.34
N HIS A 95 3.72 -4.82 -11.98
CA HIS A 95 2.40 -4.75 -11.34
C HIS A 95 2.30 -5.84 -10.27
N VAL A 96 2.07 -5.46 -9.01
CA VAL A 96 2.09 -6.40 -7.87
C VAL A 96 0.68 -6.95 -7.56
N GLY A 97 -0.38 -6.35 -8.11
CA GLY A 97 -1.76 -6.81 -7.94
C GLY A 97 -2.54 -6.08 -6.83
N GLN A 98 -3.48 -6.80 -6.21
CA GLN A 98 -4.26 -6.32 -5.06
C GLN A 98 -3.40 -6.26 -3.80
N LEU A 99 -3.65 -5.29 -2.92
CA LEU A 99 -2.87 -5.02 -1.71
C LEU A 99 -2.68 -6.28 -0.84
N GLU A 100 -3.74 -7.05 -0.66
CA GLU A 100 -3.75 -8.28 0.13
C GLU A 100 -2.81 -9.32 -0.44
N LYS A 101 -2.71 -9.41 -1.78
CA LYS A 101 -1.77 -10.30 -2.43
C LYS A 101 -0.34 -9.83 -2.24
N VAL A 102 -0.09 -8.51 -2.33
CA VAL A 102 1.25 -7.94 -2.06
C VAL A 102 1.70 -8.25 -0.64
N ILE A 103 0.85 -7.98 0.35
CA ILE A 103 1.14 -8.24 1.76
C ILE A 103 1.37 -9.74 1.96
N ARG A 104 0.48 -10.59 1.43
CA ARG A 104 0.62 -12.04 1.52
C ARG A 104 1.94 -12.51 0.91
N ASP A 105 2.25 -12.12 -0.32
CA ASP A 105 3.47 -12.55 -1.01
C ASP A 105 4.71 -12.05 -0.26
N MET A 106 4.71 -10.82 0.28
CA MET A 106 5.81 -10.32 1.11
C MET A 106 5.99 -11.12 2.40
N MET A 107 4.90 -11.46 3.10
CA MET A 107 4.97 -12.23 4.34
C MET A 107 5.33 -13.70 4.09
N HIS A 108 4.83 -14.31 3.00
CA HIS A 108 5.08 -15.71 2.65
C HIS A 108 6.47 -15.93 2.05
N CYS A 109 6.96 -15.03 1.18
CA CYS A 109 8.28 -15.17 0.57
C CYS A 109 9.41 -15.14 1.61
N GLN A 110 9.22 -14.43 2.73
CA GLN A 110 10.21 -14.40 3.79
C GLN A 110 10.08 -15.54 4.82
N MET A 111 8.98 -16.32 4.82
CA MET A 111 8.86 -17.53 5.67
C MET A 111 9.69 -18.71 5.14
N HIS A 112 9.95 -18.77 3.82
CA HIS A 112 10.71 -19.87 3.21
C HIS A 112 12.23 -19.68 3.22
N GLU A 113 12.72 -18.46 3.47
CA GLU A 113 14.18 -18.20 3.58
C GLU A 113 14.80 -18.71 4.89
N GLY A 114 14.02 -19.36 5.76
CA GLY A 114 14.47 -19.90 7.04
C GLY A 114 14.20 -21.38 7.25
N ALA A 115 13.79 -22.15 6.23
CA ALA A 115 13.72 -23.61 6.38
C ALA A 115 15.15 -24.18 6.36
N PRO A 116 15.67 -24.70 7.49
CA PRO A 116 16.96 -25.37 7.48
C PRO A 116 16.84 -26.63 6.62
N LEU A 117 17.85 -26.85 5.77
CA LEU A 117 18.17 -28.19 5.23
C LEU A 117 18.68 -29.09 6.36
#